data_AF-A0AAV3NNM3-F1
#
_entry.id   AF-A0AAV3NNM3-F1
#
_cell.length_a   1.000
_cell.length_b   1.000
_cell.length_c   1.000
_cell.angle_alpha   90.00
_cell.angle_beta   90.00
_cell.angle_gamma   90.00
#
_symmetry.space_group_name_H-M   'P 1'
#
loop_
_entity.id
_entity.type
_entity.pdbx_description
1 polymer ?
#
loop_
_entity_poly.entity_id
_entity_poly.type
_entity_poly.pdbx_seq_one_letter_code
_entity_poly.pdbx_strand_id
1 'polypeptide(L)'
;MKALLNPKPSNLSWVCPKINVHFNNSSNLRLRAVLDSRNATENDIFIGLSQHATKNQVLSSSFRNKKFQKPNQTVLDAQSKVCTGPTQSKPLSEEQAFKVLDTILKSAKGELKDEEPVSKAQLGAFFAGMTVRANAFSETTQWSEGEWRAMNHFWPQLVRALPPDIIFIADPEGSTMGISNSIGPLFVGNCTSEMRLVGALREVLAGGHLGYEEVQGVLKDVLPLKFEDGESVSESLLSAFLICQRMNRETDREFKAYCLAFDDEQGSPPVADVESLTHFGEPYDGNTRYFKSTLFVAAVRSCYGESSLLHGVDWMPPKGGVTEEQMLKVMGANTHLLPSQDEEVSFAYVSQREASPSLYSVVGLREHIKKRPPPATTEKIQQIVRSRGKEAIVAGFYHDGFEESLLMLMRRRGVHSGLVIKGEEGALSMTTRLRSENASKGLPVNYCSGFRSLVVAPYAVDGVSRETFNMEVNAMDYCFEPSDTPRTDRSVARNIELGLAALRGEKGPAYDRIVLNTGVVDHLLGCCGADDIYTAFDRAREAIDSGKALDRLLNYIRKSNRVK
;
A
#
# COMPACT_ATOMS: atom_id res chain seq x y z
N MET A 1 13.75 -20.64 52.46
CA MET A 1 15.20 -20.33 52.52
C MET A 1 15.67 -20.18 51.08
N LYS A 2 15.69 -18.97 50.54
CA LYS A 2 16.82 -18.03 50.48
C LYS A 2 17.94 -18.47 49.51
N ALA A 3 18.15 -17.61 48.50
CA ALA A 3 19.39 -17.35 47.73
C ALA A 3 19.67 -18.33 46.55
N LEU A 4 20.01 -17.94 45.30
CA LEU A 4 20.53 -16.71 44.64
C LEU A 4 19.97 -16.65 43.20
N LEU A 5 19.39 -15.59 42.63
CA LEU A 5 19.84 -14.22 42.26
C LEU A 5 20.92 -14.08 41.16
N ASN A 6 20.47 -13.46 40.05
CA ASN A 6 21.16 -12.72 38.97
C ASN A 6 21.98 -13.44 37.88
N PRO A 7 21.63 -13.21 36.59
CA PRO A 7 22.60 -12.95 35.55
C PRO A 7 22.60 -11.45 35.17
N LYS A 8 23.79 -10.85 35.18
CA LYS A 8 24.07 -9.51 34.64
C LYS A 8 23.76 -9.47 33.13
N PRO A 9 23.36 -8.31 32.56
CA PRO A 9 23.30 -8.14 31.12
C PRO A 9 24.73 -8.14 30.55
N SER A 10 24.99 -9.06 29.61
CA SER A 10 26.21 -9.07 28.81
C SER A 10 26.16 -7.92 27.81
N ASN A 11 27.10 -6.98 27.92
CA ASN A 11 27.44 -6.03 26.87
C ASN A 11 27.95 -6.80 25.64
N LEU A 12 27.05 -7.13 24.71
CA LEU A 12 27.41 -7.58 23.37
C LEU A 12 27.36 -6.37 22.44
N SER A 13 28.54 -5.86 22.12
CA SER A 13 28.74 -4.95 21.00
C SER A 13 28.41 -5.68 19.71
N TRP A 14 27.31 -5.29 19.05
CA TRP A 14 26.95 -5.80 17.74
C TRP A 14 27.91 -5.22 16.70
N VAL A 15 28.82 -6.05 16.22
CA VAL A 15 29.62 -5.77 15.02
C VAL A 15 28.76 -6.19 13.83
N CYS A 16 28.18 -5.23 13.12
CA CYS A 16 27.54 -5.49 11.83
C CYS A 16 28.57 -6.03 10.84
N PRO A 17 28.30 -7.16 10.15
CA PRO A 17 29.14 -7.60 9.05
C PRO A 17 29.01 -6.59 7.89
N LYS A 18 30.14 -5.98 7.50
CA LYS A 18 30.23 -5.13 6.31
C LYS A 18 29.97 -5.96 5.07
N ILE A 19 28.77 -5.88 4.51
CA ILE A 19 28.50 -6.30 3.14
C ILE A 19 28.94 -5.15 2.24
N ASN A 20 30.08 -5.30 1.57
CA ASN A 20 30.55 -4.38 0.53
C ASN A 20 29.70 -4.58 -0.73
N VAL A 21 28.63 -3.80 -0.88
CA VAL A 21 27.96 -3.63 -2.17
C VAL A 21 28.51 -2.37 -2.84
N HIS A 22 29.27 -2.55 -3.92
CA HIS A 22 29.73 -1.45 -4.76
C HIS A 22 28.56 -0.91 -5.60
N PHE A 23 27.95 0.18 -5.14
CA PHE A 23 27.01 0.94 -5.97
C PHE A 23 27.75 1.96 -6.82
N ASN A 24 27.67 1.76 -8.14
CA ASN A 24 28.20 2.66 -9.14
C ASN A 24 27.36 3.95 -9.17
N ASN A 25 28.00 5.07 -8.87
CA ASN A 25 27.39 6.38 -8.65
C ASN A 25 27.19 7.09 -10.00
N SER A 26 26.07 6.86 -10.69
CA SER A 26 25.78 7.56 -11.95
C SER A 26 24.28 7.82 -12.17
N SER A 27 23.74 8.76 -11.39
CA SER A 27 22.65 9.66 -11.83
C SER A 27 22.51 10.86 -10.87
N ASN A 28 23.61 11.58 -10.66
CA ASN A 28 23.61 12.87 -9.97
C ASN A 28 23.09 13.99 -10.91
N LEU A 29 21.78 14.02 -11.15
CA LEU A 29 21.10 15.19 -11.71
C LEU A 29 20.76 16.14 -10.55
N ARG A 30 21.71 17.03 -10.24
CA ARG A 30 21.58 18.30 -9.49
C ARG A 30 20.48 18.36 -8.41
N LEU A 31 20.60 17.56 -7.36
CA LEU A 31 19.82 17.65 -6.11
C LEU A 31 20.63 18.23 -4.93
N ARG A 32 21.79 18.84 -5.23
CA ARG A 32 22.85 19.13 -4.24
C ARG A 32 22.98 20.60 -3.85
N ALA A 33 21.89 21.37 -3.81
CA ALA A 33 21.98 22.80 -3.50
C ALA A 33 20.95 23.35 -2.51
N VAL A 34 20.13 22.52 -1.85
CA VAL A 34 19.07 23.04 -0.94
C VAL A 34 19.40 22.89 0.56
N LEU A 35 20.30 21.99 0.97
CA LEU A 35 20.48 21.68 2.41
C LEU A 35 21.93 21.36 2.84
N ASP A 36 22.91 22.16 2.44
CA ASP A 36 24.25 22.10 3.06
C ASP A 36 24.36 22.91 4.37
N SER A 37 23.27 23.51 4.86
CA SER A 37 23.28 24.25 6.12
C SER A 37 22.65 23.44 7.25
N ARG A 38 23.38 23.30 8.37
CA ARG A 38 22.94 22.63 9.60
C ARG A 38 21.76 23.33 10.32
N ASN A 39 21.12 24.32 9.69
CA ASN A 39 20.10 25.21 10.26
C ASN A 39 19.01 25.54 9.22
N ALA A 40 18.34 24.55 8.63
CA ALA A 40 17.17 24.83 7.78
C ALA A 40 16.07 25.51 8.60
N THR A 41 15.77 26.76 8.25
CA THR A 41 14.68 27.58 8.77
C THR A 41 13.41 27.36 7.93
N GLU A 42 12.25 27.76 8.44
CA GLU A 42 10.99 27.78 7.69
C GLU A 42 11.13 28.51 6.34
N ASN A 43 11.92 29.59 6.32
CA ASN A 43 12.27 30.32 5.10
C ASN A 43 13.05 29.47 4.11
N ASP A 44 13.90 28.52 4.53
CA ASP A 44 14.66 27.68 3.61
C ASP A 44 13.78 26.63 2.92
N ILE A 45 12.78 26.09 3.63
CA ILE A 45 11.76 25.22 3.04
C ILE A 45 10.90 26.02 2.06
N PHE A 46 10.48 27.23 2.43
CA PHE A 46 9.66 28.07 1.57
C PHE A 46 10.43 28.62 0.36
N ILE A 47 11.70 29.00 0.53
CA ILE A 47 12.61 29.41 -0.56
C ILE A 47 12.89 28.21 -1.47
N GLY A 48 13.12 27.01 -0.93
CA GLY A 48 13.21 25.79 -1.71
C GLY A 48 11.94 25.52 -2.52
N LEU A 49 10.78 25.57 -1.88
CA LEU A 49 9.48 25.42 -2.53
C LEU A 49 9.20 26.52 -3.57
N SER A 50 9.62 27.76 -3.34
CA SER A 50 9.45 28.91 -4.26
C SER A 50 10.41 28.85 -5.46
N GLN A 51 11.66 28.43 -5.24
CA GLN A 51 12.61 28.12 -6.31
C GLN A 51 12.16 26.91 -7.15
N HIS A 52 11.44 25.97 -6.55
CA HIS A 52 10.78 24.87 -7.26
C HIS A 52 9.43 25.28 -7.89
N ALA A 53 8.71 26.23 -7.31
CA ALA A 53 7.44 26.74 -7.83
C ALA A 53 7.63 27.52 -9.15
N THR A 54 8.82 28.08 -9.38
CA THR A 54 9.17 28.70 -10.67
C THR A 54 9.51 27.68 -11.78
N LYS A 55 9.55 26.37 -11.47
CA LYS A 55 9.70 25.28 -12.45
C LYS A 55 8.79 24.09 -12.12
N ASN A 56 7.56 24.09 -12.65
CA ASN A 56 6.64 22.95 -12.74
C ASN A 56 6.55 22.02 -11.51
N GLN A 57 5.46 22.16 -10.76
CA GLN A 57 4.84 21.20 -9.82
C GLN A 57 5.55 19.84 -9.76
N VAL A 58 6.19 19.53 -8.62
CA VAL A 58 6.74 18.18 -8.38
C VAL A 58 5.58 17.18 -8.41
N LEU A 59 5.42 16.48 -9.53
CA LEU A 59 4.40 15.46 -9.73
C LEU A 59 4.84 14.14 -9.11
N SER A 60 3.92 13.38 -8.53
CA SER A 60 4.22 12.05 -7.96
C SER A 60 4.95 11.12 -8.95
N SER A 61 4.67 11.21 -10.25
CA SER A 61 5.33 10.39 -11.27
C SER A 61 6.84 10.59 -11.37
N SER A 62 7.39 11.71 -10.87
CA SER A 62 8.84 11.94 -10.85
C SER A 62 9.59 11.04 -9.85
N PHE A 63 8.87 10.47 -8.87
CA PHE A 63 9.40 9.52 -7.89
C PHE A 63 9.40 8.08 -8.38
N ARG A 64 8.80 7.78 -9.54
CA ARG A 64 8.89 6.46 -10.15
C ARG A 64 10.36 6.14 -10.44
N ASN A 65 10.84 5.00 -9.95
CA ASN A 65 12.20 4.55 -10.23
C ASN A 65 12.40 4.38 -11.75
N LYS A 66 13.37 5.11 -12.31
CA LYS A 66 13.67 5.10 -13.76
C LYS A 66 14.27 3.77 -14.24
N LYS A 67 14.77 2.93 -13.32
CA LYS A 67 15.30 1.59 -13.65
C LYS A 67 14.18 0.61 -14.00
N PHE A 68 12.94 0.83 -13.55
CA PHE A 68 11.82 -0.01 -13.93
C PHE A 68 11.46 0.24 -15.39
N GLN A 69 11.49 -0.82 -16.19
CA GLN A 69 10.97 -0.79 -17.56
C GLN A 69 9.49 -0.44 -17.54
N LYS A 70 9.00 0.18 -18.62
CA LYS A 70 7.57 0.46 -18.74
C LYS A 70 6.86 -0.78 -19.27
N PRO A 71 5.63 -1.04 -18.82
CA PRO A 71 4.83 -2.11 -19.40
C PRO A 71 4.42 -1.80 -20.85
N ASN A 72 4.24 -2.84 -21.67
CA ASN A 72 3.59 -2.70 -22.97
C ASN A 72 2.15 -2.21 -22.77
N GLN A 73 1.80 -1.08 -23.39
CA GLN A 73 0.52 -0.40 -23.13
C GLN A 73 -0.68 -1.22 -23.63
N THR A 74 -0.57 -1.89 -24.78
CA THR A 74 -1.63 -2.73 -25.35
C THR A 74 -2.04 -3.84 -24.38
N VAL A 75 -1.06 -4.55 -23.82
CA VAL A 75 -1.33 -5.63 -22.85
C VAL A 75 -1.80 -5.06 -21.51
N LEU A 76 -1.24 -3.93 -21.06
CA LEU A 76 -1.66 -3.25 -19.82
C LEU A 76 -3.12 -2.82 -19.84
N ASP A 77 -3.59 -2.31 -20.98
CA ASP A 77 -4.99 -1.93 -21.18
C ASP A 77 -5.91 -3.15 -21.18
N ALA A 78 -5.47 -4.28 -21.73
CA ALA A 78 -6.21 -5.54 -21.67
C ALA A 78 -6.33 -6.06 -20.23
N GLN A 79 -5.21 -6.11 -19.49
CA GLN A 79 -5.19 -6.49 -18.06
C GLN A 79 -6.11 -5.61 -17.22
N SER A 80 -6.25 -4.32 -17.57
CA SER A 80 -7.16 -3.41 -16.90
C SER A 80 -8.63 -3.85 -16.97
N LYS A 81 -9.01 -4.63 -17.99
CA LYS A 81 -10.38 -5.14 -18.19
C LYS A 81 -10.56 -6.58 -17.68
N VAL A 82 -9.61 -7.47 -17.97
CA VAL A 82 -9.80 -8.92 -17.73
C VAL A 82 -9.32 -9.38 -16.35
N CYS A 83 -8.40 -8.64 -15.69
CA CYS A 83 -7.83 -9.03 -14.39
C CYS A 83 -8.50 -8.35 -13.18
N THR A 84 -9.82 -8.12 -13.18
CA THR A 84 -10.49 -7.38 -12.09
C THR A 84 -11.01 -8.29 -10.98
N GLY A 85 -11.79 -9.32 -11.33
CA GLY A 85 -12.43 -10.24 -10.39
C GLY A 85 -13.72 -10.86 -10.95
N PRO A 86 -14.40 -11.73 -10.19
CA PRO A 86 -15.41 -12.66 -10.71
C PRO A 86 -16.71 -11.97 -11.16
N THR A 87 -16.94 -10.74 -10.72
CA THR A 87 -18.13 -9.97 -11.08
C THR A 87 -17.82 -8.70 -11.87
N GLN A 88 -16.53 -8.37 -12.02
CA GLN A 88 -16.08 -7.10 -12.60
C GLN A 88 -15.25 -7.28 -13.87
N SER A 89 -14.84 -8.51 -14.19
CA SER A 89 -14.03 -8.79 -15.38
C SER A 89 -14.87 -8.54 -16.62
N LYS A 90 -14.32 -7.78 -17.55
CA LYS A 90 -14.97 -7.44 -18.82
C LYS A 90 -14.22 -8.15 -19.96
N PRO A 91 -14.90 -9.03 -20.71
CA PRO A 91 -14.31 -9.66 -21.88
C PRO A 91 -13.79 -8.62 -22.88
N LEU A 92 -12.69 -8.94 -23.57
CA LEU A 92 -12.21 -8.14 -24.69
C LEU A 92 -13.17 -8.29 -25.89
N SER A 93 -13.27 -7.24 -26.71
CA SER A 93 -13.81 -7.39 -28.06
C SER A 93 -12.88 -8.25 -28.91
N GLU A 94 -13.37 -8.79 -30.02
CA GLU A 94 -12.54 -9.58 -30.94
C GLU A 94 -11.31 -8.80 -31.43
N GLU A 95 -11.50 -7.57 -31.91
CA GLU A 95 -10.41 -6.70 -32.34
C GLU A 95 -9.36 -6.49 -31.23
N GLN A 96 -9.81 -6.28 -29.99
CA GLN A 96 -8.93 -6.12 -28.83
C GLN A 96 -8.16 -7.41 -28.54
N ALA A 97 -8.83 -8.56 -28.56
CA ALA A 97 -8.21 -9.86 -28.32
C ALA A 97 -7.17 -10.19 -29.39
N PHE A 98 -7.49 -9.98 -30.68
CA PHE A 98 -6.56 -10.16 -31.79
C PHE A 98 -5.34 -9.24 -31.65
N LYS A 99 -5.56 -7.96 -31.36
CA LYS A 99 -4.47 -6.99 -31.18
C LYS A 99 -3.54 -7.41 -30.03
N VAL A 100 -4.09 -7.81 -28.89
CA VAL A 100 -3.30 -8.19 -27.71
C VAL A 100 -2.47 -9.44 -27.97
N LEU A 101 -3.07 -10.50 -28.53
CA LEU A 101 -2.36 -11.75 -28.81
C LEU A 101 -1.32 -11.60 -29.92
N ASP A 102 -1.58 -10.78 -30.94
CA ASP A 102 -0.60 -10.42 -31.97
C ASP A 102 0.59 -9.65 -31.37
N THR A 103 0.33 -8.65 -30.51
CA THR A 103 1.39 -7.93 -29.77
C THR A 103 2.23 -8.87 -28.92
N ILE A 104 1.60 -9.82 -28.21
CA ILE A 104 2.31 -10.84 -27.42
C ILE A 104 3.19 -11.71 -28.31
N LEU A 105 2.66 -12.21 -29.43
CA LEU A 105 3.40 -13.08 -30.35
C LEU A 105 4.60 -12.35 -30.98
N LYS A 106 4.40 -11.11 -31.46
CA LYS A 106 5.48 -10.26 -31.98
C LYS A 106 6.54 -9.99 -30.92
N SER A 107 6.12 -9.72 -29.68
CA SER A 107 7.05 -9.54 -28.57
C SER A 107 7.89 -10.78 -28.32
N ALA A 108 7.27 -11.96 -28.28
CA ALA A 108 7.96 -13.24 -28.05
C ALA A 108 8.99 -13.56 -29.15
N LYS A 109 8.73 -13.12 -30.38
CA LYS A 109 9.65 -13.27 -31.53
C LYS A 109 10.72 -12.17 -31.61
N GLY A 110 10.68 -11.15 -30.76
CA GLY A 110 11.58 -9.98 -30.86
C GLY A 110 11.27 -9.07 -32.04
N GLU A 111 10.02 -9.07 -32.53
CA GLU A 111 9.57 -8.32 -33.71
C GLU A 111 8.96 -6.95 -33.37
N LEU A 112 8.79 -6.62 -32.08
CA LEU A 112 8.34 -5.29 -31.65
C LEU A 112 9.47 -4.26 -31.78
N LYS A 113 9.19 -3.17 -32.50
CA LYS A 113 10.18 -2.09 -32.76
C LYS A 113 9.84 -0.78 -32.05
N ASP A 114 8.59 -0.34 -32.14
CA ASP A 114 8.14 0.98 -31.68
C ASP A 114 7.30 0.92 -30.38
N GLU A 115 7.26 -0.25 -29.74
CA GLU A 115 6.54 -0.47 -28.47
C GLU A 115 7.47 -1.17 -27.46
N GLU A 116 7.24 -0.91 -26.18
CA GLU A 116 7.89 -1.66 -25.10
C GLU A 116 7.59 -3.16 -25.25
N PRO A 117 8.57 -4.04 -25.03
CA PRO A 117 8.34 -5.48 -25.06
C PRO A 117 7.35 -5.90 -23.97
N VAL A 118 6.57 -6.95 -24.24
CA VAL A 118 5.68 -7.54 -23.24
C VAL A 118 6.53 -8.29 -22.21
N SER A 119 6.58 -7.75 -20.99
CA SER A 119 7.32 -8.36 -19.88
C SER A 119 6.77 -9.72 -19.46
N LYS A 120 7.60 -10.54 -18.79
CA LYS A 120 7.18 -11.81 -18.16
C LYS A 120 6.05 -11.60 -17.15
N ALA A 121 6.12 -10.53 -16.34
CA ALA A 121 5.07 -10.17 -15.40
C ALA A 121 3.72 -9.88 -16.09
N GLN A 122 3.73 -9.18 -17.23
CA GLN A 122 2.52 -8.96 -18.03
C GLN A 122 1.94 -10.25 -18.59
N LEU A 123 2.78 -11.13 -19.13
CA LEU A 123 2.34 -12.43 -19.64
C LEU A 123 1.70 -13.27 -18.54
N GLY A 124 2.37 -13.38 -17.38
CA GLY A 124 1.86 -14.13 -16.24
C GLY A 124 0.51 -13.60 -15.74
N ALA A 125 0.41 -12.28 -15.53
CA ALA A 125 -0.84 -11.65 -15.10
C ALA A 125 -1.97 -11.76 -16.13
N PHE A 126 -1.68 -11.55 -17.42
CA PHE A 126 -2.67 -11.63 -18.48
C PHE A 126 -3.21 -13.06 -18.63
N PHE A 127 -2.33 -14.06 -18.81
CA PHE A 127 -2.76 -15.44 -18.98
C PHE A 127 -3.42 -16.02 -17.73
N ALA A 128 -2.94 -15.69 -16.53
CA ALA A 128 -3.63 -16.07 -15.29
C ALA A 128 -5.07 -15.56 -15.26
N GLY A 129 -5.29 -14.30 -15.65
CA GLY A 129 -6.62 -13.73 -15.74
C GLY A 129 -7.49 -14.41 -16.80
N MET A 130 -6.92 -14.78 -17.94
CA MET A 130 -7.63 -15.54 -18.97
C MET A 130 -8.01 -16.95 -18.47
N THR A 131 -7.08 -17.68 -17.86
CA THR A 131 -7.28 -19.04 -17.35
C THR A 131 -8.34 -19.12 -16.26
N VAL A 132 -8.23 -18.29 -15.22
CA VAL A 132 -9.22 -18.27 -14.12
C VAL A 132 -10.62 -17.93 -14.64
N ARG A 133 -10.72 -16.97 -15.56
CA ARG A 133 -12.00 -16.63 -16.19
C ARG A 133 -12.60 -17.81 -16.92
N ALA A 134 -11.80 -18.57 -17.67
CA ALA A 134 -12.28 -19.74 -18.39
C ALA A 134 -12.75 -20.85 -17.45
N ASN A 135 -12.01 -21.08 -16.36
CA ASN A 135 -12.21 -22.25 -15.49
C ASN A 135 -13.28 -22.06 -14.42
N ALA A 136 -13.40 -20.86 -13.83
CA ALA A 136 -14.09 -20.69 -12.55
C ALA A 136 -15.18 -19.62 -12.53
N PHE A 137 -15.21 -18.72 -13.52
CA PHE A 137 -16.10 -17.55 -13.47
C PHE A 137 -17.44 -17.81 -14.17
N SER A 138 -18.43 -16.96 -13.91
CA SER A 138 -19.74 -17.02 -14.56
C SER A 138 -19.68 -16.60 -16.03
N GLU A 139 -20.66 -17.02 -16.83
CA GLU A 139 -20.76 -16.72 -18.28
C GLU A 139 -20.55 -15.24 -18.62
N THR A 140 -21.06 -14.32 -17.80
CA THR A 140 -20.94 -12.87 -18.00
C THR A 140 -19.51 -12.33 -17.92
N THR A 141 -18.60 -13.08 -17.30
CA THR A 141 -17.19 -12.70 -17.10
C THR A 141 -16.23 -13.75 -17.65
N GLN A 142 -16.73 -14.88 -18.17
CA GLN A 142 -15.99 -15.85 -19.00
C GLN A 142 -15.57 -15.25 -20.34
N TRP A 143 -14.89 -16.03 -21.18
CA TRP A 143 -14.42 -15.57 -22.47
C TRP A 143 -15.56 -15.22 -23.43
N SER A 144 -15.38 -14.13 -24.17
CA SER A 144 -16.25 -13.83 -25.30
C SER A 144 -15.96 -14.76 -26.49
N GLU A 145 -16.93 -14.89 -27.40
CA GLU A 145 -16.72 -15.55 -28.70
C GLU A 145 -15.52 -14.97 -29.47
N GLY A 146 -15.30 -13.65 -29.35
CA GLY A 146 -14.16 -12.97 -29.96
C GLY A 146 -12.83 -13.38 -29.33
N GLU A 147 -12.78 -13.53 -28.00
CA GLU A 147 -11.60 -14.04 -27.28
C GLU A 147 -11.31 -15.50 -27.68
N TRP A 148 -12.34 -16.35 -27.79
CA TRP A 148 -12.21 -17.72 -28.29
C TRP A 148 -11.63 -17.78 -29.71
N ARG A 149 -12.18 -17.00 -30.65
CA ARG A 149 -11.67 -16.95 -32.03
C ARG A 149 -10.22 -16.47 -32.09
N ALA A 150 -9.87 -15.44 -31.34
CA ALA A 150 -8.51 -14.93 -31.27
C ALA A 150 -7.56 -15.98 -30.69
N MET A 151 -7.93 -16.62 -29.57
CA MET A 151 -7.10 -17.64 -28.94
C MET A 151 -6.86 -18.83 -29.88
N ASN A 152 -7.90 -19.35 -30.52
CA ASN A 152 -7.79 -20.45 -31.49
C ASN A 152 -6.86 -20.10 -32.67
N HIS A 153 -6.83 -18.83 -33.08
CA HIS A 153 -5.94 -18.35 -34.16
C HIS A 153 -4.48 -18.29 -33.72
N PHE A 154 -4.19 -17.72 -32.55
CA PHE A 154 -2.81 -17.43 -32.11
C PHE A 154 -2.16 -18.55 -31.29
N TRP A 155 -2.93 -19.33 -30.53
CA TRP A 155 -2.40 -20.34 -29.61
C TRP A 155 -1.39 -21.32 -30.23
N PRO A 156 -1.60 -21.87 -31.45
CA PRO A 156 -0.63 -22.77 -32.07
C PRO A 156 0.75 -22.13 -32.28
N GLN A 157 0.79 -20.81 -32.50
CA GLN A 157 2.04 -20.05 -32.66
C GLN A 157 2.61 -19.64 -31.30
N LEU A 158 1.76 -19.26 -30.36
CA LEU A 158 2.14 -18.86 -29.01
C LEU A 158 2.79 -20.02 -28.24
N VAL A 159 2.23 -21.23 -28.29
CA VAL A 159 2.80 -22.43 -27.63
C VAL A 159 4.23 -22.73 -28.12
N ARG A 160 4.56 -22.37 -29.36
CA ARG A 160 5.92 -22.56 -29.91
C ARG A 160 6.89 -21.43 -29.55
N ALA A 161 6.38 -20.25 -29.23
CA ALA A 161 7.18 -19.04 -29.02
C ALA A 161 7.34 -18.66 -27.54
N LEU A 162 6.37 -19.04 -26.70
CA LEU A 162 6.36 -18.69 -25.27
C LEU A 162 7.13 -19.71 -24.43
N PRO A 163 7.72 -19.28 -23.30
CA PRO A 163 8.42 -20.19 -22.40
C PRO A 163 7.45 -21.12 -21.63
N PRO A 164 7.93 -22.28 -21.12
CA PRO A 164 7.09 -23.30 -20.50
C PRO A 164 6.25 -22.83 -19.31
N ASP A 165 6.78 -21.91 -18.50
CA ASP A 165 6.07 -21.32 -17.36
C ASP A 165 4.82 -20.54 -17.80
N ILE A 166 4.90 -19.79 -18.90
CA ILE A 166 3.76 -19.09 -19.49
C ILE A 166 2.74 -20.06 -20.07
N ILE A 167 3.21 -21.11 -20.75
CA ILE A 167 2.32 -22.13 -21.31
C ILE A 167 1.55 -22.84 -20.19
N PHE A 168 2.23 -23.15 -19.07
CA PHE A 168 1.59 -23.67 -17.87
C PHE A 168 0.52 -22.73 -17.30
N ILE A 169 0.83 -21.43 -17.14
CA ILE A 169 -0.15 -20.47 -16.60
C ILE A 169 -1.39 -20.38 -17.51
N ALA A 170 -1.18 -20.38 -18.83
CA ALA A 170 -2.24 -20.27 -19.83
C ALA A 170 -3.06 -21.56 -19.97
N ASP A 171 -2.45 -22.73 -19.84
CA ASP A 171 -3.11 -24.02 -20.08
C ASP A 171 -2.62 -25.09 -19.09
N PRO A 172 -2.94 -24.97 -17.79
CA PRO A 172 -2.35 -25.80 -16.74
C PRO A 172 -2.68 -27.30 -16.89
N GLU A 173 -3.84 -27.61 -17.49
CA GLU A 173 -4.33 -28.97 -17.76
C GLU A 173 -4.08 -29.42 -19.21
N GLY A 174 -3.56 -28.54 -20.08
CA GLY A 174 -3.24 -28.90 -21.46
C GLY A 174 -4.47 -29.15 -22.34
N SER A 175 -5.62 -28.57 -22.00
CA SER A 175 -6.90 -28.75 -22.70
C SER A 175 -7.74 -27.48 -22.83
N THR A 176 -7.39 -26.41 -22.11
CA THR A 176 -8.20 -25.18 -22.03
C THR A 176 -8.08 -24.33 -23.29
N MET A 177 -6.92 -24.35 -23.95
CA MET A 177 -6.59 -23.48 -25.09
C MET A 177 -6.78 -24.17 -26.46
N GLY A 178 -7.57 -25.24 -26.51
CA GLY A 178 -7.96 -25.95 -27.74
C GLY A 178 -7.01 -27.06 -28.17
N ILE A 179 -5.76 -26.73 -28.55
CA ILE A 179 -4.77 -27.75 -28.92
C ILE A 179 -4.14 -28.35 -27.66
N SER A 180 -4.34 -29.65 -27.47
CA SER A 180 -3.72 -30.32 -26.33
C SER A 180 -2.20 -30.31 -26.43
N ASN A 181 -1.56 -29.93 -25.34
CA ASN A 181 -0.10 -29.93 -25.18
C ASN A 181 0.25 -30.52 -23.82
N SER A 182 1.40 -31.18 -23.73
CA SER A 182 1.87 -31.80 -22.48
C SER A 182 2.66 -30.85 -21.58
N ILE A 183 2.86 -29.59 -21.99
CA ILE A 183 3.76 -28.67 -21.29
C ILE A 183 3.15 -28.24 -19.96
N GLY A 184 1.89 -27.77 -19.97
CA GLY A 184 1.22 -27.32 -18.74
C GLY A 184 1.08 -28.42 -17.68
N PRO A 185 0.52 -29.60 -18.02
CA PRO A 185 0.37 -30.71 -17.06
C PRO A 185 1.69 -31.19 -16.44
N LEU A 186 2.79 -31.16 -17.20
CA LEU A 186 4.10 -31.64 -16.75
C LEU A 186 4.98 -30.57 -16.12
N PHE A 187 4.58 -29.29 -16.17
CA PHE A 187 5.37 -28.22 -15.60
C PHE A 187 5.35 -28.26 -14.07
N VAL A 188 6.54 -28.28 -13.47
CA VAL A 188 6.75 -28.32 -12.01
C VAL A 188 7.63 -27.18 -11.51
N GLY A 189 8.03 -26.23 -12.36
CA GLY A 189 9.01 -25.20 -12.01
C GLY A 189 10.46 -25.65 -12.17
N ASN A 190 11.39 -24.70 -12.13
CA ASN A 190 12.82 -24.93 -12.38
C ASN A 190 13.66 -25.09 -11.11
N CYS A 191 13.09 -24.78 -9.94
CA CYS A 191 13.74 -24.92 -8.63
C CYS A 191 12.70 -25.21 -7.54
N THR A 192 13.15 -25.56 -6.33
CA THR A 192 12.26 -25.92 -5.20
C THR A 192 11.25 -24.79 -4.87
N SER A 193 11.69 -23.53 -4.88
CA SER A 193 10.80 -22.39 -4.65
C SER A 193 9.72 -22.29 -5.72
N GLU A 194 10.06 -22.54 -7.00
CA GLU A 194 9.08 -22.60 -8.08
C GLU A 194 8.16 -23.83 -7.97
N MET A 195 8.64 -24.97 -7.50
CA MET A 195 7.79 -26.16 -7.30
C MET A 195 6.64 -25.89 -6.34
N ARG A 196 6.92 -25.23 -5.20
CA ARG A 196 5.87 -24.84 -4.25
C ARG A 196 4.90 -23.84 -4.87
N LEU A 197 5.42 -22.83 -5.57
CA LEU A 197 4.60 -21.82 -6.25
C LEU A 197 3.72 -22.44 -7.35
N VAL A 198 4.24 -23.37 -8.14
CA VAL A 198 3.49 -24.07 -9.20
C VAL A 198 2.39 -24.94 -8.60
N GLY A 199 2.65 -25.63 -7.49
CA GLY A 199 1.61 -26.37 -6.76
C GLY A 199 0.48 -25.46 -6.30
N ALA A 200 0.80 -24.32 -5.69
CA ALA A 200 -0.17 -23.32 -5.28
C ALA A 200 -0.93 -22.69 -6.47
N LEU A 201 -0.23 -22.47 -7.59
CA LEU A 201 -0.80 -21.94 -8.83
C LEU A 201 -1.87 -22.85 -9.42
N ARG A 202 -1.70 -24.18 -9.38
CA ARG A 202 -2.72 -25.12 -9.88
C ARG A 202 -4.06 -24.92 -9.18
N GLU A 203 -4.04 -24.77 -7.85
CA GLU A 203 -5.24 -24.52 -7.05
C GLU A 203 -5.89 -23.17 -7.42
N VAL A 204 -5.12 -22.09 -7.43
CA VAL A 204 -5.69 -20.75 -7.66
C VAL A 204 -6.07 -20.50 -9.13
N LEU A 205 -5.42 -21.14 -10.11
CA LEU A 205 -5.82 -21.11 -11.52
C LEU A 205 -7.14 -21.84 -11.77
N ALA A 206 -7.50 -22.80 -10.91
CA ALA A 206 -8.79 -23.48 -10.91
C ALA A 206 -9.88 -22.69 -10.14
N GLY A 207 -9.58 -21.50 -9.62
CA GLY A 207 -10.52 -20.71 -8.82
C GLY A 207 -10.53 -21.06 -7.33
N GLY A 208 -9.58 -21.89 -6.87
CA GLY A 208 -9.45 -22.31 -5.47
C GLY A 208 -8.80 -21.25 -4.56
N HIS A 209 -8.75 -21.58 -3.28
CA HIS A 209 -8.15 -20.77 -2.21
C HIS A 209 -7.12 -21.57 -1.43
N LEU A 210 -6.12 -20.87 -0.90
CA LEU A 210 -5.02 -21.50 -0.17
C LEU A 210 -5.14 -21.34 1.34
N GLY A 211 -4.49 -22.24 2.07
CA GLY A 211 -4.29 -22.14 3.50
C GLY A 211 -3.28 -21.06 3.91
N TYR A 212 -3.30 -20.70 5.19
CA TYR A 212 -2.38 -19.69 5.75
C TYR A 212 -0.91 -20.07 5.56
N GLU A 213 -0.54 -21.31 5.90
CA GLU A 213 0.85 -21.79 5.82
C GLU A 213 1.33 -21.92 4.38
N GLU A 214 0.44 -22.28 3.45
CA GLU A 214 0.76 -22.38 2.03
C GLU A 214 1.11 -21.01 1.44
N VAL A 215 0.26 -20.00 1.67
CA VAL A 215 0.54 -18.64 1.22
C VAL A 215 1.80 -18.09 1.88
N GLN A 216 1.95 -18.26 3.20
CA GLN A 216 3.13 -17.78 3.92
C GLN A 216 4.42 -18.43 3.39
N GLY A 217 4.39 -19.75 3.18
CA GLY A 217 5.52 -20.52 2.65
C GLY A 217 5.87 -20.14 1.21
N VAL A 218 4.88 -19.86 0.37
CA VAL A 218 5.11 -19.32 -0.98
C VAL A 218 5.77 -17.95 -0.89
N LEU A 219 5.24 -17.02 -0.10
CA LEU A 219 5.78 -15.67 -0.01
C LEU A 219 7.23 -15.64 0.49
N LYS A 220 7.55 -16.45 1.51
CA LYS A 220 8.92 -16.55 2.04
C LYS A 220 9.91 -17.21 1.07
N ASP A 221 9.44 -18.09 0.19
CA ASP A 221 10.30 -18.74 -0.81
C ASP A 221 10.59 -17.87 -2.05
N VAL A 222 9.64 -16.98 -2.40
CA VAL A 222 9.67 -16.23 -3.67
C VAL A 222 10.12 -14.77 -3.51
N LEU A 223 10.14 -14.24 -2.28
CA LEU A 223 10.56 -12.87 -1.97
C LEU A 223 11.79 -12.86 -1.05
N PRO A 224 12.68 -11.85 -1.16
CA PRO A 224 12.64 -10.71 -2.08
C PRO A 224 12.91 -11.09 -3.55
N LEU A 225 12.28 -10.38 -4.48
CA LEU A 225 12.66 -10.44 -5.89
C LEU A 225 14.05 -9.84 -6.09
N LYS A 226 14.94 -10.59 -6.73
CA LYS A 226 16.30 -10.15 -7.05
C LYS A 226 16.33 -9.57 -8.46
N PHE A 227 16.90 -8.37 -8.60
CA PHE A 227 16.99 -7.65 -9.88
C PHE A 227 18.27 -7.97 -10.69
N GLU A 228 19.21 -8.74 -10.14
CA GLU A 228 20.50 -9.11 -10.74
C GLU A 228 20.67 -10.64 -10.74
N ASP A 229 21.64 -11.16 -11.53
CA ASP A 229 21.96 -12.56 -11.94
C ASP A 229 22.05 -13.63 -10.81
N GLY A 230 21.12 -13.65 -9.88
CA GLY A 230 20.87 -14.75 -8.95
C GLY A 230 19.65 -15.53 -9.41
N GLU A 231 19.55 -16.79 -8.97
CA GLU A 231 18.31 -17.56 -9.08
C GLU A 231 17.18 -16.80 -8.35
N SER A 232 16.30 -16.20 -9.15
CA SER A 232 15.04 -15.59 -8.72
C SER A 232 13.90 -16.39 -9.34
N VAL A 233 12.81 -16.52 -8.61
CA VAL A 233 11.58 -17.12 -9.11
C VAL A 233 11.07 -16.34 -10.32
N SER A 234 10.48 -17.04 -11.28
CA SER A 234 9.92 -16.43 -12.47
C SER A 234 8.87 -15.35 -12.13
N GLU A 235 9.11 -14.13 -12.62
CA GLU A 235 8.16 -13.02 -12.50
C GLU A 235 6.79 -13.35 -13.07
N SER A 236 6.73 -14.26 -14.07
CA SER A 236 5.46 -14.69 -14.66
C SER A 236 4.63 -15.51 -13.66
N LEU A 237 5.25 -16.47 -12.97
CA LEU A 237 4.60 -17.32 -11.97
C LEU A 237 4.15 -16.48 -10.78
N LEU A 238 5.00 -15.57 -10.29
CA LEU A 238 4.63 -14.68 -9.18
C LEU A 238 3.50 -13.72 -9.58
N SER A 239 3.56 -13.13 -10.78
CA SER A 239 2.50 -12.25 -11.27
C SER A 239 1.17 -12.99 -11.46
N ALA A 240 1.23 -14.22 -11.97
CA ALA A 240 0.07 -15.09 -12.09
C ALA A 240 -0.55 -15.36 -10.72
N PHE A 241 0.28 -15.72 -9.73
CA PHE A 241 -0.17 -16.04 -8.38
C PHE A 241 -0.89 -14.87 -7.71
N LEU A 242 -0.29 -13.68 -7.77
CA LEU A 242 -0.88 -12.46 -7.21
C LEU A 242 -2.19 -12.05 -7.90
N ILE A 243 -2.29 -12.24 -9.22
CA ILE A 243 -3.50 -11.94 -9.97
C ILE A 243 -4.59 -12.99 -9.73
N CYS A 244 -4.28 -14.28 -9.70
CA CYS A 244 -5.23 -15.34 -9.39
C CYS A 244 -5.85 -15.14 -8.01
N GLN A 245 -5.05 -14.92 -6.96
CA GLN A 245 -5.59 -14.71 -5.62
C GLN A 245 -6.49 -13.48 -5.54
N ARG A 246 -6.09 -12.37 -6.16
CA ARG A 246 -6.95 -11.18 -6.30
C ARG A 246 -8.27 -11.53 -7.00
N MET A 247 -8.19 -12.28 -8.09
CA MET A 247 -9.35 -12.61 -8.92
C MET A 247 -10.27 -13.62 -8.26
N ASN A 248 -9.76 -14.49 -7.39
CA ASN A 248 -10.58 -15.42 -6.61
C ASN A 248 -11.21 -14.75 -5.38
N ARG A 249 -10.78 -13.53 -5.02
CA ARG A 249 -11.14 -12.78 -3.80
C ARG A 249 -10.56 -13.46 -2.57
N GLU A 250 -9.45 -12.93 -2.09
CA GLU A 250 -8.67 -13.54 -1.03
C GLU A 250 -9.52 -13.78 0.24
N THR A 251 -9.34 -14.94 0.86
CA THR A 251 -9.97 -15.27 2.13
C THR A 251 -9.26 -14.57 3.29
N ASP A 252 -9.93 -14.51 4.45
CA ASP A 252 -9.32 -14.03 5.70
C ASP A 252 -8.03 -14.78 6.08
N ARG A 253 -7.92 -16.07 5.74
CA ARG A 253 -6.71 -16.87 6.00
C ARG A 253 -5.55 -16.44 5.10
N GLU A 254 -5.84 -16.19 3.82
CA GLU A 254 -4.86 -15.70 2.85
C GLU A 254 -4.42 -14.27 3.21
N PHE A 255 -5.35 -13.37 3.54
CA PHE A 255 -5.01 -12.02 4.03
C PHE A 255 -4.15 -12.08 5.30
N LYS A 256 -4.47 -12.96 6.24
CA LYS A 256 -3.62 -13.16 7.43
C LYS A 256 -2.21 -13.58 7.04
N ALA A 257 -2.05 -14.48 6.07
CA ALA A 257 -0.73 -14.91 5.60
C ALA A 257 0.06 -13.76 5.00
N TYR A 258 -0.55 -13.01 4.07
CA TYR A 258 0.06 -11.80 3.48
C TYR A 258 0.42 -10.73 4.52
N CYS A 259 -0.39 -10.58 5.56
CA CYS A 259 -0.17 -9.56 6.58
C CYS A 259 1.02 -9.89 7.49
N LEU A 260 1.20 -11.17 7.82
CA LEU A 260 2.17 -11.63 8.83
C LEU A 260 3.44 -12.27 8.24
N ALA A 261 3.51 -12.48 6.92
CA ALA A 261 4.60 -13.22 6.29
C ALA A 261 5.99 -12.64 6.55
N PHE A 262 6.10 -11.32 6.73
CA PHE A 262 7.37 -10.60 6.87
C PHE A 262 7.50 -9.85 8.20
N ASP A 263 6.69 -10.19 9.20
CA ASP A 263 6.74 -9.56 10.53
C ASP A 263 8.10 -9.72 11.21
N ASP A 264 8.81 -10.81 10.92
CA ASP A 264 10.11 -11.16 11.48
C ASP A 264 11.29 -10.81 10.55
N GLU A 265 11.05 -10.20 9.39
CA GLU A 265 12.08 -9.90 8.39
C GLU A 265 13.19 -8.99 8.94
N GLN A 266 12.82 -8.02 9.78
CA GLN A 266 13.76 -7.10 10.47
C GLN A 266 13.99 -7.49 11.94
N GLY A 267 13.58 -8.70 12.36
CA GLY A 267 13.55 -9.11 13.75
C GLY A 267 12.28 -8.67 14.48
N SER A 268 12.31 -8.70 15.82
CA SER A 268 11.15 -8.29 16.63
C SER A 268 10.91 -6.78 16.51
N PRO A 269 9.64 -6.34 16.33
CA PRO A 269 9.31 -4.91 16.30
C PRO A 269 9.83 -4.18 17.54
N PRO A 270 10.51 -3.02 17.39
CA PRO A 270 10.91 -2.21 18.52
C PRO A 270 9.70 -1.75 19.33
N VAL A 271 9.87 -1.57 20.64
CA VAL A 271 8.80 -1.11 21.55
C VAL A 271 9.07 0.34 21.94
N ALA A 272 8.19 1.26 21.58
CA ALA A 272 8.22 2.66 22.00
C ALA A 272 7.63 2.82 23.41
N ASP A 273 8.25 3.69 24.21
CA ASP A 273 7.75 4.08 25.53
C ASP A 273 6.86 5.32 25.40
N VAL A 274 5.62 5.12 24.94
CA VAL A 274 4.63 6.18 24.74
C VAL A 274 3.27 5.75 25.31
N GLU A 275 2.47 6.70 25.78
CA GLU A 275 1.14 6.42 26.36
C GLU A 275 0.15 5.85 25.33
N SER A 276 0.25 6.33 24.09
CA SER A 276 -0.52 5.83 22.96
C SER A 276 0.29 5.86 21.66
N LEU A 277 0.05 4.90 20.77
CA LEU A 277 0.62 4.85 19.43
C LEU A 277 -0.47 4.48 18.42
N THR A 278 -0.66 5.32 17.41
CA THR A 278 -1.60 5.08 16.30
C THR A 278 -0.84 4.87 14.99
N HIS A 279 -1.02 3.72 14.37
CA HIS A 279 -0.48 3.38 13.05
C HIS A 279 -1.44 3.87 11.95
N PHE A 280 -0.94 4.65 11.01
CA PHE A 280 -1.72 5.15 9.87
C PHE A 280 -1.38 4.39 8.58
N GLY A 281 -2.28 3.48 8.20
CA GLY A 281 -2.22 2.64 7.01
C GLY A 281 -2.98 3.21 5.83
N GLU A 282 -2.34 4.11 5.09
CA GLU A 282 -2.89 4.67 3.85
C GLU A 282 -2.73 3.72 2.65
N PRO A 283 -3.54 3.82 1.59
CA PRO A 283 -3.25 3.13 0.34
C PRO A 283 -1.88 3.57 -0.20
N TYR A 284 -0.93 2.65 -0.29
CA TYR A 284 0.45 2.97 -0.68
C TYR A 284 0.56 3.50 -2.12
N ASP A 285 -0.40 3.20 -3.00
CA ASP A 285 -0.47 3.75 -4.35
C ASP A 285 -0.90 5.22 -4.42
N GLY A 286 -1.23 5.84 -3.28
CA GLY A 286 -1.41 7.26 -3.10
C GLY A 286 -2.70 7.85 -3.70
N ASN A 287 -2.88 9.16 -3.47
CA ASN A 287 -4.04 9.90 -3.96
C ASN A 287 -3.70 10.66 -5.24
N THR A 288 -4.62 10.69 -6.20
CA THR A 288 -4.33 11.34 -7.48
C THR A 288 -5.08 12.64 -7.68
N ARG A 289 -6.19 12.89 -6.96
CA ARG A 289 -7.07 14.03 -7.24
C ARG A 289 -7.11 15.01 -6.09
N TYR A 290 -7.29 14.54 -4.88
CA TYR A 290 -7.68 15.38 -3.74
C TYR A 290 -6.55 15.58 -2.73
N PHE A 291 -6.66 16.67 -1.95
CA PHE A 291 -5.76 16.96 -0.84
C PHE A 291 -5.80 15.85 0.23
N LYS A 292 -4.62 15.44 0.67
CA LYS A 292 -4.40 14.36 1.63
C LYS A 292 -3.90 14.92 2.96
N SER A 293 -4.70 14.72 4.01
CA SER A 293 -4.50 15.40 5.29
C SER A 293 -3.63 14.63 6.30
N THR A 294 -3.37 13.34 6.07
CA THR A 294 -2.84 12.40 7.09
C THR A 294 -1.50 12.80 7.70
N LEU A 295 -0.55 13.32 6.89
CA LEU A 295 0.73 13.85 7.41
C LEU A 295 0.51 15.01 8.40
N PHE A 296 -0.44 15.90 8.09
CA PHE A 296 -0.74 17.06 8.91
C PHE A 296 -1.58 16.68 10.13
N VAL A 297 -2.46 15.68 10.02
CA VAL A 297 -3.17 15.07 11.16
C VAL A 297 -2.17 14.50 12.17
N ALA A 298 -1.14 13.78 11.74
CA ALA A 298 -0.10 13.28 12.64
C ALA A 298 0.69 14.41 13.34
N ALA A 299 0.97 15.50 12.62
CA ALA A 299 1.60 16.68 13.22
C ALA A 299 0.71 17.32 14.30
N VAL A 300 -0.60 17.45 14.07
CA VAL A 300 -1.56 17.98 15.05
C VAL A 300 -1.67 17.07 16.28
N ARG A 301 -1.78 15.75 16.08
CA ARG A 301 -1.85 14.76 17.18
C ARG A 301 -0.63 14.81 18.10
N SER A 302 0.54 15.08 17.53
CA SER A 302 1.79 15.19 18.28
C SER A 302 1.84 16.37 19.27
N CYS A 303 0.89 17.31 19.19
CA CYS A 303 0.83 18.47 20.09
C CYS A 303 0.24 18.16 21.48
N TYR A 304 -0.53 17.09 21.61
CA TYR A 304 -1.26 16.76 22.86
C TYR A 304 -1.06 15.30 23.30
N GLY A 305 0.10 14.72 22.99
CA GLY A 305 0.55 13.43 23.52
C GLY A 305 0.11 12.19 22.74
N GLU A 306 -0.65 12.34 21.65
CA GLU A 306 -1.09 11.21 20.83
C GLU A 306 -0.04 10.85 19.78
N SER A 307 0.73 9.79 20.03
CA SER A 307 1.83 9.43 19.12
C SER A 307 1.33 8.77 17.84
N SER A 308 1.94 9.13 16.71
CA SER A 308 1.52 8.63 15.39
C SER A 308 2.68 7.99 14.62
N LEU A 309 2.47 6.77 14.12
CA LEU A 309 3.38 6.14 13.16
C LEU A 309 2.74 6.15 11.78
N LEU A 310 3.30 6.98 10.89
CA LEU A 310 2.99 6.93 9.47
C LEU A 310 3.86 5.86 8.82
N HIS A 311 3.29 5.07 7.93
CA HIS A 311 4.06 4.14 7.12
C HIS A 311 3.54 4.13 5.69
N GLY A 312 4.44 3.98 4.73
CA GLY A 312 4.11 4.14 3.32
C GLY A 312 5.26 3.77 2.41
N VAL A 313 5.31 4.40 1.24
CA VAL A 313 6.35 4.16 0.24
C VAL A 313 6.60 5.41 -0.60
N ASP A 314 7.74 5.44 -1.31
CA ASP A 314 8.15 6.56 -2.15
C ASP A 314 7.34 6.67 -3.44
N TRP A 315 6.99 5.53 -4.03
CA TRP A 315 6.09 5.48 -5.17
C TRP A 315 5.53 4.06 -5.34
N MET A 316 4.25 3.94 -5.68
CA MET A 316 3.62 2.63 -5.89
C MET A 316 2.55 2.64 -7.00
N PRO A 317 2.57 1.67 -7.92
CA PRO A 317 1.51 1.46 -8.90
C PRO A 317 0.26 0.83 -8.26
N PRO A 318 -0.91 0.85 -8.94
CA PRO A 318 -1.12 1.31 -10.31
C PRO A 318 -1.47 2.79 -10.44
N LYS A 319 -1.80 3.46 -9.33
CA LYS A 319 -2.14 4.88 -9.35
C LYS A 319 -0.89 5.73 -9.52
N GLY A 320 0.17 5.49 -8.74
CA GLY A 320 1.32 6.38 -8.66
C GLY A 320 0.89 7.79 -8.22
N GLY A 321 0.09 7.86 -7.16
CA GLY A 321 -0.42 9.08 -6.55
C GLY A 321 0.52 9.65 -5.49
N VAL A 322 0.12 10.75 -4.85
CA VAL A 322 0.90 11.42 -3.81
C VAL A 322 0.92 10.57 -2.53
N THR A 323 2.11 10.35 -1.98
CA THR A 323 2.34 9.65 -0.70
C THR A 323 2.96 10.57 0.35
N GLU A 324 2.89 10.16 1.62
CA GLU A 324 3.56 10.83 2.74
C GLU A 324 5.08 10.92 2.52
N GLU A 325 5.72 9.86 2.00
CA GLU A 325 7.17 9.85 1.77
C GLU A 325 7.56 10.93 0.76
N GLN A 326 6.78 11.11 -0.30
CA GLN A 326 7.04 12.13 -1.31
C GLN A 326 6.96 13.53 -0.70
N MET A 327 5.92 13.79 0.09
CA MET A 327 5.78 15.09 0.77
C MET A 327 6.94 15.36 1.73
N LEU A 328 7.31 14.36 2.54
CA LEU A 328 8.43 14.44 3.48
C LEU A 328 9.76 14.65 2.76
N LYS A 329 10.05 13.92 1.68
CA LYS A 329 11.26 14.10 0.86
C LYS A 329 11.35 15.50 0.26
N VAL A 330 10.25 16.03 -0.31
CA VAL A 330 10.23 17.39 -0.88
C VAL A 330 10.45 18.45 0.20
N MET A 331 9.94 18.23 1.41
CA MET A 331 10.20 19.12 2.55
C MET A 331 11.58 18.93 3.20
N GLY A 332 12.41 18.01 2.70
CA GLY A 332 13.79 17.81 3.15
C GLY A 332 13.98 16.83 4.32
N ALA A 333 12.98 16.00 4.64
CA ALA A 333 13.13 14.97 5.66
C ALA A 333 13.94 13.77 5.15
N ASN A 334 14.74 13.18 6.04
CA ASN A 334 15.35 11.88 5.81
C ASN A 334 14.30 10.78 6.03
N THR A 335 14.12 9.91 5.04
CA THR A 335 13.13 8.82 5.05
C THR A 335 13.79 7.43 5.01
N HIS A 336 15.12 7.38 5.17
CA HIS A 336 15.92 6.15 5.29
C HIS A 336 16.18 5.79 6.75
N LEU A 337 15.15 5.94 7.57
CA LEU A 337 15.24 5.76 9.02
C LEU A 337 14.31 4.65 9.45
N LEU A 338 14.80 3.78 10.32
CA LEU A 338 13.94 3.02 11.20
C LEU A 338 13.59 3.90 12.42
N PRO A 339 12.41 3.72 13.03
CA PRO A 339 12.02 4.46 14.22
C PRO A 339 13.07 4.32 15.32
N SER A 340 13.60 5.45 15.79
CA SER A 340 14.42 5.51 16.99
C SER A 340 13.56 6.05 18.14
N GLN A 341 13.86 5.63 19.36
CA GLN A 341 13.19 6.10 20.57
C GLN A 341 13.68 7.53 20.90
N ASP A 342 13.18 8.53 20.18
CA ASP A 342 13.38 9.94 20.54
C ASP A 342 12.07 10.48 21.15
N GLU A 343 12.07 10.69 22.46
CA GLU A 343 10.90 11.12 23.25
C GLU A 343 10.32 12.47 22.79
N GLU A 344 11.13 13.32 22.16
CA GLU A 344 10.71 14.67 21.75
C GLU A 344 9.88 14.68 20.45
N VAL A 345 9.83 13.56 19.72
CA VAL A 345 9.12 13.46 18.43
C VAL A 345 7.94 12.49 18.55
N SER A 346 6.77 13.03 18.87
CA SER A 346 5.54 12.24 18.99
C SER A 346 4.91 11.83 17.64
N PHE A 347 5.61 11.98 16.50
CA PHE A 347 5.24 11.26 15.28
C PHE A 347 6.46 10.83 14.46
N ALA A 348 6.36 9.69 13.78
CA ALA A 348 7.43 9.16 12.95
C ALA A 348 6.91 8.65 11.60
N TYR A 349 7.80 8.54 10.61
CA TYR A 349 7.51 7.93 9.32
C TYR A 349 8.46 6.76 9.05
N VAL A 350 7.92 5.65 8.52
CA VAL A 350 8.72 4.49 8.07
C VAL A 350 8.38 4.14 6.63
N SER A 351 9.41 4.06 5.79
CA SER A 351 9.25 3.56 4.43
C SER A 351 9.16 2.04 4.40
N GLN A 352 8.30 1.50 3.55
CA GLN A 352 8.23 0.07 3.24
C GLN A 352 9.58 -0.49 2.81
N ARG A 353 10.39 0.34 2.14
CA ARG A 353 11.76 -0.02 1.74
C ARG A 353 12.63 -0.43 2.93
N GLU A 354 12.47 0.22 4.08
CA GLU A 354 13.24 -0.07 5.28
C GLU A 354 12.53 -1.13 6.15
N ALA A 355 11.20 -1.07 6.25
CA ALA A 355 10.42 -1.96 7.12
C ALA A 355 10.24 -3.38 6.55
N SER A 356 10.05 -3.52 5.23
CA SER A 356 9.91 -4.81 4.56
C SER A 356 10.49 -4.77 3.14
N PRO A 357 11.83 -4.93 3.00
CA PRO A 357 12.49 -5.01 1.71
C PRO A 357 11.89 -6.07 0.76
N SER A 358 11.41 -7.19 1.30
CA SER A 358 10.73 -8.24 0.53
C SER A 358 9.49 -7.73 -0.17
N LEU A 359 8.61 -7.00 0.51
CA LEU A 359 7.43 -6.40 -0.13
C LEU A 359 7.79 -5.20 -1.01
N TYR A 360 8.85 -4.46 -0.68
CA TYR A 360 9.32 -3.37 -1.54
C TYR A 360 9.90 -3.88 -2.87
N SER A 361 10.49 -5.07 -2.89
CA SER A 361 11.10 -5.66 -4.10
C SER A 361 10.11 -5.86 -5.26
N VAL A 362 8.81 -5.93 -4.98
CA VAL A 362 7.76 -6.17 -6.01
C VAL A 362 7.18 -4.89 -6.63
N VAL A 363 7.68 -3.70 -6.30
CA VAL A 363 7.15 -2.43 -6.85
C VAL A 363 7.15 -2.42 -8.39
N GLY A 364 8.26 -2.86 -9.00
CA GLY A 364 8.37 -2.97 -10.46
C GLY A 364 7.35 -3.95 -11.03
N LEU A 365 7.29 -5.17 -10.48
CA LEU A 365 6.31 -6.18 -10.88
C LEU A 365 4.86 -5.67 -10.78
N ARG A 366 4.52 -4.94 -9.71
CA ARG A 366 3.18 -4.36 -9.49
C ARG A 366 2.78 -3.37 -10.58
N GLU A 367 3.73 -2.74 -11.27
CA GLU A 367 3.45 -1.85 -12.39
C GLU A 367 2.96 -2.63 -13.61
N HIS A 368 3.59 -3.78 -13.87
CA HIS A 368 3.29 -4.67 -14.99
C HIS A 368 1.99 -5.47 -14.81
N ILE A 369 1.54 -5.72 -13.58
CA ILE A 369 0.25 -6.41 -13.34
C ILE A 369 -0.97 -5.47 -13.38
N LYS A 370 -0.76 -4.14 -13.35
CA LYS A 370 -1.79 -3.06 -13.37
C LYS A 370 -2.82 -3.03 -12.22
N LYS A 371 -2.94 -4.11 -11.46
CA LYS A 371 -3.97 -4.28 -10.42
C LYS A 371 -3.33 -4.22 -9.03
N ARG A 372 -4.16 -3.95 -8.02
CA ARG A 372 -3.74 -4.01 -6.62
C ARG A 372 -3.68 -5.50 -6.20
N PRO A 373 -2.52 -6.11 -5.99
CA PRO A 373 -2.45 -7.50 -5.54
C PRO A 373 -2.83 -7.61 -4.05
N PRO A 374 -2.97 -8.83 -3.48
CA PRO A 374 -3.29 -9.01 -2.06
C PRO A 374 -2.45 -8.16 -1.07
N PRO A 375 -1.11 -7.99 -1.27
CA PRO A 375 -0.31 -7.10 -0.42
C PRO A 375 -0.82 -5.67 -0.32
N ALA A 376 -1.50 -5.14 -1.36
CA ALA A 376 -2.04 -3.78 -1.33
C ALA A 376 -3.15 -3.57 -0.28
N THR A 377 -3.77 -4.66 0.18
CA THR A 377 -4.74 -4.64 1.28
C THR A 377 -4.02 -4.72 2.62
N THR A 378 -3.06 -5.63 2.76
CA THR A 378 -2.43 -5.97 4.05
C THR A 378 -1.27 -5.06 4.44
N GLU A 379 -0.61 -4.37 3.49
CA GLU A 379 0.48 -3.41 3.75
C GLU A 379 0.02 -2.20 4.57
N LYS A 380 -1.30 -2.00 4.70
CA LYS A 380 -1.92 -0.98 5.55
C LYS A 380 -2.04 -1.40 7.03
N ILE A 381 -1.95 -2.69 7.35
CA ILE A 381 -2.17 -3.22 8.71
C ILE A 381 -0.86 -3.74 9.31
N GLN A 382 0.17 -2.88 9.29
CA GLN A 382 1.52 -3.23 9.72
C GLN A 382 1.81 -2.67 11.11
N GLN A 383 2.27 -3.53 12.03
CA GLN A 383 2.68 -3.16 13.38
C GLN A 383 4.22 -3.07 13.45
N ILE A 384 4.79 -2.10 12.73
CA ILE A 384 6.24 -1.93 12.56
C ILE A 384 6.92 -1.57 13.88
N VAL A 385 6.21 -0.87 14.76
CA VAL A 385 6.63 -0.49 16.12
C VAL A 385 5.52 -0.93 17.05
N ARG A 386 5.87 -1.36 18.27
CA ARG A 386 4.91 -1.61 19.34
C ARG A 386 4.93 -0.48 20.36
N SER A 387 3.86 -0.33 21.13
CA SER A 387 3.84 0.59 22.27
C SER A 387 3.77 -0.15 23.61
N ARG A 388 4.33 0.46 24.67
CA ARG A 388 4.02 0.08 26.06
C ARG A 388 2.61 0.50 26.48
N GLY A 389 2.10 1.57 25.87
CA GLY A 389 0.76 2.11 26.11
C GLY A 389 -0.30 1.52 25.17
N LYS A 390 -1.36 2.29 24.94
CA LYS A 390 -2.44 1.87 24.04
C LYS A 390 -1.97 1.87 22.59
N GLU A 391 -2.37 0.86 21.84
CA GLU A 391 -2.06 0.74 20.42
C GLU A 391 -3.32 0.79 19.57
N ALA A 392 -3.26 1.55 18.48
CA ALA A 392 -4.33 1.65 17.51
C ALA A 392 -3.81 1.52 16.07
N ILE A 393 -4.66 1.02 15.17
CA ILE A 393 -4.40 1.04 13.72
C ILE A 393 -5.58 1.70 13.03
N VAL A 394 -5.29 2.62 12.10
CA VAL A 394 -6.26 3.25 11.22
C VAL A 394 -5.94 2.90 9.77
N ALA A 395 -6.90 2.40 9.00
CA ALA A 395 -6.66 2.01 7.61
C ALA A 395 -7.76 2.46 6.63
N GLY A 396 -7.35 2.94 5.45
CA GLY A 396 -8.27 3.34 4.39
C GLY A 396 -8.80 2.14 3.62
N PHE A 397 -10.04 2.18 3.13
CA PHE A 397 -10.58 1.16 2.21
C PHE A 397 -11.47 1.77 1.12
N TYR A 398 -11.70 1.01 0.04
CA TYR A 398 -12.43 1.51 -1.14
C TYR A 398 -13.64 0.66 -1.52
N HIS A 399 -13.49 -0.67 -1.50
CA HIS A 399 -14.56 -1.60 -1.84
C HIS A 399 -15.15 -2.21 -0.57
N ASP A 400 -16.46 -2.42 -0.57
CA ASP A 400 -17.18 -3.00 0.56
C ASP A 400 -16.73 -4.46 0.81
N GLY A 401 -16.87 -4.90 2.06
CA GLY A 401 -16.35 -6.17 2.58
C GLY A 401 -14.90 -6.09 3.08
N PHE A 402 -14.08 -5.17 2.55
CA PHE A 402 -12.70 -5.03 3.02
C PHE A 402 -12.60 -4.42 4.42
N GLU A 403 -13.61 -3.67 4.86
CA GLU A 403 -13.71 -3.16 6.23
C GLU A 403 -13.63 -4.30 7.26
N GLU A 404 -14.34 -5.41 7.03
CA GLU A 404 -14.37 -6.54 7.96
C GLU A 404 -13.03 -7.27 7.99
N SER A 405 -12.45 -7.57 6.83
CA SER A 405 -11.14 -8.23 6.75
C SER A 405 -10.03 -7.38 7.36
N LEU A 406 -10.01 -6.06 7.15
CA LEU A 406 -9.03 -5.17 7.76
C LEU A 406 -9.19 -5.12 9.30
N LEU A 407 -10.43 -5.01 9.81
CA LEU A 407 -10.68 -5.04 11.25
C LEU A 407 -10.34 -6.41 11.87
N MET A 408 -10.55 -7.51 11.15
CA MET A 408 -10.11 -8.84 11.55
C MET A 408 -8.58 -8.88 11.70
N LEU A 409 -7.82 -8.36 10.74
CA LEU A 409 -6.36 -8.28 10.83
C LEU A 409 -5.90 -7.41 12.01
N MET A 410 -6.54 -6.26 12.25
CA MET A 410 -6.25 -5.42 13.42
C MET A 410 -6.48 -6.18 14.73
N ARG A 411 -7.57 -6.93 14.87
CA ARG A 411 -7.80 -7.79 16.06
C ARG A 411 -6.72 -8.86 16.20
N ARG A 412 -6.26 -9.45 15.08
CA ARG A 412 -5.17 -10.43 15.08
C ARG A 412 -3.82 -9.84 15.46
N ARG A 413 -3.58 -8.55 15.16
CA ARG A 413 -2.41 -7.79 15.65
C ARG A 413 -2.47 -7.54 17.16
N GLY A 414 -3.62 -7.73 17.80
CA GLY A 414 -3.78 -7.54 19.25
C GLY A 414 -3.86 -6.08 19.68
N VAL A 415 -4.12 -5.15 18.76
CA VAL A 415 -4.25 -3.72 19.11
C VAL A 415 -5.50 -3.45 19.94
N HIS A 416 -5.46 -2.35 20.69
CA HIS A 416 -6.52 -1.95 21.61
C HIS A 416 -7.71 -1.34 20.86
N SER A 417 -7.42 -0.57 19.81
CA SER A 417 -8.43 0.05 18.95
C SER A 417 -8.09 -0.14 17.47
N GLY A 418 -9.11 -0.30 16.63
CA GLY A 418 -8.96 -0.41 15.19
C GLY A 418 -10.04 0.42 14.49
N LEU A 419 -9.65 1.18 13.48
CA LEU A 419 -10.56 2.05 12.72
C LEU A 419 -10.31 1.89 11.23
N VAL A 420 -11.36 1.62 10.46
CA VAL A 420 -11.32 1.62 9.00
C VAL A 420 -12.20 2.72 8.46
N ILE A 421 -11.68 3.45 7.48
CA ILE A 421 -12.31 4.66 6.93
C ILE A 421 -12.43 4.53 5.42
N LYS A 422 -13.62 4.80 4.88
CA LYS A 422 -13.86 5.00 3.45
C LYS A 422 -13.74 6.49 3.12
N GLY A 423 -12.52 7.01 3.12
CA GLY A 423 -12.24 8.39 2.73
C GLY A 423 -12.24 8.58 1.21
N GLU A 424 -11.99 9.80 0.75
CA GLU A 424 -11.91 10.08 -0.67
C GLU A 424 -10.80 9.26 -1.35
N GLU A 425 -11.11 8.68 -2.51
CA GLU A 425 -10.21 7.78 -3.27
C GLU A 425 -9.80 6.49 -2.53
N GLY A 426 -10.48 6.17 -1.43
CA GLY A 426 -10.22 5.04 -0.54
C GLY A 426 -9.10 5.28 0.46
N ALA A 427 -8.71 6.54 0.66
CA ALA A 427 -7.74 6.98 1.64
C ALA A 427 -8.37 7.14 3.03
N LEU A 428 -7.57 7.55 4.01
CA LEU A 428 -8.05 7.89 5.36
C LEU A 428 -8.79 9.23 5.42
N SER A 429 -8.49 10.15 4.51
CA SER A 429 -9.03 11.51 4.57
C SER A 429 -10.53 11.55 4.23
N MET A 430 -11.35 11.78 5.25
CA MET A 430 -12.75 12.18 5.15
C MET A 430 -12.88 13.59 4.56
N THR A 431 -14.05 13.90 4.02
CA THR A 431 -14.37 15.18 3.37
C THR A 431 -15.51 15.92 4.09
N THR A 432 -15.51 17.25 3.98
CA THR A 432 -16.62 18.12 4.41
C THR A 432 -17.70 18.26 3.35
N ARG A 433 -17.50 17.70 2.14
CA ARG A 433 -18.46 17.78 1.04
C ARG A 433 -19.81 17.19 1.42
N LEU A 434 -20.89 17.83 0.96
CA LEU A 434 -22.22 17.23 1.01
C LEU A 434 -22.21 15.90 0.27
N ARG A 435 -22.91 14.93 0.84
CA ARG A 435 -23.17 13.66 0.19
C ARG A 435 -23.90 13.92 -1.13
N SER A 436 -23.43 13.26 -2.19
CA SER A 436 -24.16 13.26 -3.45
C SER A 436 -25.44 12.43 -3.31
N GLU A 437 -26.59 13.03 -3.61
CA GLU A 437 -27.90 12.36 -3.63
C GLU A 437 -27.94 11.17 -4.62
N ASN A 438 -27.09 11.21 -5.64
CA ASN A 438 -26.98 10.18 -6.69
C ASN A 438 -25.94 9.09 -6.38
N ALA A 439 -25.31 9.10 -5.20
CA ALA A 439 -24.37 8.06 -4.81
C ALA A 439 -25.13 6.73 -4.59
N SER A 440 -25.00 5.81 -5.56
CA SER A 440 -25.67 4.51 -5.53
C SER A 440 -24.70 3.34 -5.38
N LYS A 441 -25.20 2.32 -4.65
CA LYS A 441 -24.63 1.03 -4.25
C LYS A 441 -23.33 1.09 -3.44
N GLY A 442 -23.45 0.69 -2.18
CA GLY A 442 -22.35 0.38 -1.28
C GLY A 442 -22.15 1.39 -0.16
N LEU A 443 -21.08 1.22 0.62
CA LEU A 443 -20.77 2.12 1.73
C LEU A 443 -20.41 3.53 1.23
N PRO A 444 -20.88 4.61 1.86
CA PRO A 444 -20.61 5.98 1.40
C PRO A 444 -19.18 6.44 1.71
N VAL A 445 -18.74 7.51 1.04
CA VAL A 445 -17.56 8.26 1.48
C VAL A 445 -17.85 8.83 2.88
N ASN A 446 -16.84 8.87 3.74
CA ASN A 446 -16.91 9.14 5.19
C ASN A 446 -17.51 8.02 6.05
N TYR A 447 -17.75 6.83 5.49
CA TYR A 447 -18.09 5.68 6.30
C TYR A 447 -16.91 5.26 7.17
N CYS A 448 -17.16 5.05 8.45
CA CYS A 448 -16.21 4.59 9.45
C CYS A 448 -16.75 3.32 10.12
N SER A 449 -15.87 2.35 10.35
CA SER A 449 -16.18 1.20 11.22
C SER A 449 -14.97 0.85 12.06
N GLY A 450 -15.18 0.34 13.27
CA GLY A 450 -14.08 0.10 14.17
C GLY A 450 -14.44 -0.68 15.42
N PHE A 451 -13.41 -0.85 16.24
CA PHE A 451 -13.53 -1.32 17.60
C PHE A 451 -12.60 -0.53 18.51
N ARG A 452 -12.95 -0.45 19.80
CA ARG A 452 -12.08 0.10 20.85
C ARG A 452 -12.22 -0.68 22.14
N SER A 453 -11.13 -0.80 22.89
CA SER A 453 -11.12 -1.48 24.19
C SER A 453 -11.92 -0.69 25.21
N LEU A 454 -12.82 -1.36 25.94
CA LEU A 454 -13.46 -0.81 27.12
C LEU A 454 -12.51 -0.91 28.32
N VAL A 455 -12.47 0.12 29.16
CA VAL A 455 -11.60 0.18 30.35
C VAL A 455 -12.02 -0.83 31.43
N VAL A 456 -13.21 -1.43 31.34
CA VAL A 456 -13.76 -2.36 32.34
C VAL A 456 -14.32 -3.61 31.68
N ALA A 457 -13.70 -4.77 31.91
CA ALA A 457 -14.41 -6.04 31.91
C ALA A 457 -13.62 -7.13 32.68
N PRO A 458 -14.03 -7.49 33.90
CA PRO A 458 -13.45 -8.62 34.64
C PRO A 458 -13.83 -10.00 34.06
N TYR A 459 -14.62 -10.05 32.98
CA TYR A 459 -15.30 -11.27 32.50
C TYR A 459 -15.31 -11.43 30.97
N ALA A 460 -14.36 -10.84 30.24
CA ALA A 460 -14.25 -11.09 28.81
C ALA A 460 -13.67 -12.49 28.56
N VAL A 461 -14.33 -13.28 27.70
CA VAL A 461 -13.94 -14.65 27.29
C VAL A 461 -12.53 -14.68 26.66
N ASP A 462 -12.05 -13.51 26.22
CA ASP A 462 -10.77 -13.29 25.54
C ASP A 462 -9.83 -12.35 26.34
N GLY A 463 -10.23 -11.93 27.56
CA GLY A 463 -9.48 -11.01 28.42
C GLY A 463 -9.58 -9.51 28.09
N VAL A 464 -10.24 -9.09 27.00
CA VAL A 464 -10.47 -7.68 26.63
C VAL A 464 -11.89 -7.47 26.10
N SER A 465 -12.72 -6.69 26.80
CA SER A 465 -14.02 -6.26 26.25
C SER A 465 -13.82 -5.15 25.23
N ARG A 466 -14.44 -5.29 24.06
CA ARG A 466 -14.34 -4.33 22.96
C ARG A 466 -15.73 -3.86 22.56
N GLU A 467 -15.88 -2.55 22.45
CA GLU A 467 -17.03 -1.93 21.79
C GLU A 467 -16.75 -1.90 20.28
N THR A 468 -17.72 -2.34 19.48
CA THR A 468 -17.68 -2.23 18.01
C THR A 468 -18.65 -1.17 17.54
N PHE A 469 -18.27 -0.40 16.53
CA PHE A 469 -19.11 0.66 15.98
C PHE A 469 -19.02 0.72 14.46
N ASN A 470 -20.03 1.34 13.86
CA ASN A 470 -20.02 1.80 12.48
C ASN A 470 -20.89 3.05 12.37
N MET A 471 -20.49 3.99 11.51
CA MET A 471 -21.23 5.23 11.26
C MET A 471 -20.81 5.89 9.96
N GLU A 472 -21.69 6.73 9.42
CA GLU A 472 -21.36 7.68 8.36
C GLU A 472 -21.10 9.04 9.00
N VAL A 473 -19.92 9.60 8.77
CA VAL A 473 -19.55 10.91 9.33
C VAL A 473 -20.07 12.02 8.39
N ASN A 474 -21.12 12.71 8.82
CA ASN A 474 -21.60 13.92 8.18
C ASN A 474 -20.98 15.15 8.86
N ALA A 475 -20.13 15.89 8.14
CA ALA A 475 -19.39 17.01 8.71
C ALA A 475 -20.31 18.15 9.21
N MET A 476 -21.51 18.32 8.64
CA MET A 476 -22.46 19.33 9.08
C MET A 476 -23.00 19.09 10.50
N ASP A 477 -23.11 17.83 10.92
CA ASP A 477 -23.57 17.47 12.27
C ASP A 477 -22.59 17.99 13.34
N TYR A 478 -21.38 18.33 12.92
CA TYR A 478 -20.29 18.84 13.75
C TYR A 478 -19.93 20.30 13.44
N CYS A 479 -20.84 21.05 12.82
CA CYS A 479 -20.69 22.47 12.49
C CYS A 479 -19.54 22.78 11.52
N PHE A 480 -19.16 21.84 10.65
CA PHE A 480 -18.29 22.14 9.51
C PHE A 480 -19.13 22.53 8.30
N GLU A 481 -18.87 23.73 7.78
CA GLU A 481 -19.51 24.20 6.55
C GLU A 481 -19.09 23.31 5.36
N PRO A 482 -20.05 22.84 4.53
CA PRO A 482 -19.72 22.05 3.39
C PRO A 482 -18.84 22.79 2.38
N SER A 483 -17.76 22.14 1.97
CA SER A 483 -16.84 22.71 1.00
C SER A 483 -16.25 21.62 0.11
N ASP A 484 -15.94 21.98 -1.14
CA ASP A 484 -15.24 21.06 -2.03
C ASP A 484 -13.82 20.79 -1.53
N THR A 485 -13.42 19.52 -1.57
CA THR A 485 -12.06 19.13 -1.25
C THR A 485 -11.10 19.76 -2.27
N PRO A 486 -10.04 20.45 -1.82
CA PRO A 486 -9.04 21.00 -2.72
C PRO A 486 -8.44 19.92 -3.61
N ARG A 487 -8.36 20.22 -4.91
CA ARG A 487 -7.70 19.34 -5.87
C ARG A 487 -6.20 19.58 -5.88
N THR A 488 -5.45 18.50 -6.00
CA THR A 488 -3.99 18.49 -6.08
C THR A 488 -3.47 17.81 -7.33
N ASP A 489 -4.28 16.97 -7.99
CA ASP A 489 -4.00 16.42 -9.33
C ASP A 489 -2.56 15.86 -9.47
N ARG A 490 -2.15 15.03 -8.50
CA ARG A 490 -0.81 14.40 -8.36
C ARG A 490 0.34 15.37 -8.03
N SER A 491 0.08 16.64 -7.78
CA SER A 491 1.08 17.61 -7.33
C SER A 491 1.41 17.40 -5.86
N VAL A 492 2.65 16.98 -5.59
CA VAL A 492 3.21 16.86 -4.23
C VAL A 492 3.35 18.24 -3.61
N ALA A 493 3.86 19.21 -4.38
CA ALA A 493 4.04 20.59 -3.93
C ALA A 493 2.71 21.25 -3.52
N ARG A 494 1.63 21.03 -4.27
CA ARG A 494 0.30 21.59 -3.92
C ARG A 494 -0.27 20.97 -2.65
N ASN A 495 -0.05 19.67 -2.40
CA ASN A 495 -0.44 19.06 -1.13
C ASN A 495 0.32 19.70 0.05
N ILE A 496 1.63 19.89 -0.10
CA ILE A 496 2.46 20.54 0.92
C ILE A 496 1.98 21.97 1.18
N GLU A 497 1.79 22.77 0.12
CA GLU A 497 1.32 24.15 0.22
C GLU A 497 0.02 24.27 1.01
N LEU A 498 -0.99 23.47 0.65
CA LEU A 498 -2.30 23.48 1.32
C LEU A 498 -2.21 23.06 2.79
N GLY A 499 -1.42 22.03 3.10
CA GLY A 499 -1.28 21.55 4.47
C GLY A 499 -0.45 22.50 5.34
N LEU A 500 0.60 23.10 4.80
CA LEU A 500 1.38 24.12 5.52
C LEU A 500 0.55 25.38 5.78
N ALA A 501 -0.20 25.87 4.78
CA ALA A 501 -1.13 26.98 4.96
C ALA A 501 -2.12 26.69 6.10
N ALA A 502 -2.74 25.50 6.08
CA ALA A 502 -3.64 25.09 7.16
C ALA A 502 -2.93 25.03 8.52
N LEU A 503 -1.72 24.48 8.61
CA LEU A 503 -0.95 24.44 9.86
C LEU A 503 -0.50 25.82 10.38
N ARG A 504 -0.54 26.88 9.55
CA ARG A 504 -0.37 28.29 9.99
C ARG A 504 -1.65 28.90 10.56
N GLY A 505 -2.76 28.15 10.57
CA GLY A 505 -4.07 28.65 10.97
C GLY A 505 -4.86 29.33 9.85
N GLU A 506 -4.42 29.25 8.59
CA GLU A 506 -5.22 29.74 7.46
C GLU A 506 -6.51 28.92 7.34
N LYS A 507 -7.65 29.55 7.62
CA LYS A 507 -8.96 28.89 7.58
C LYS A 507 -9.36 28.54 6.14
N GLY A 508 -10.12 27.46 6.00
CA GLY A 508 -10.65 27.01 4.71
C GLY A 508 -10.68 25.49 4.58
N PRO A 509 -10.96 24.95 3.38
CA PRO A 509 -11.25 23.53 3.21
C PRO A 509 -10.11 22.58 3.64
N ALA A 510 -8.85 22.99 3.49
CA ALA A 510 -7.71 22.19 3.96
C ALA A 510 -7.62 22.14 5.49
N TYR A 511 -7.84 23.29 6.15
CA TYR A 511 -7.89 23.41 7.60
C TYR A 511 -9.03 22.57 8.19
N ASP A 512 -10.25 22.76 7.69
CA ASP A 512 -11.44 22.06 8.18
C ASP A 512 -11.29 20.55 8.01
N ARG A 513 -10.73 20.10 6.89
CA ARG A 513 -10.44 18.69 6.65
C ARG A 513 -9.42 18.13 7.66
N ILE A 514 -8.37 18.87 8.01
CA ILE A 514 -7.38 18.42 9.01
C ILE A 514 -8.04 18.32 10.39
N VAL A 515 -8.81 19.33 10.80
CA VAL A 515 -9.52 19.34 12.09
C VAL A 515 -10.54 18.21 12.18
N LEU A 516 -11.41 18.05 11.16
CA LEU A 516 -12.41 16.99 11.07
C LEU A 516 -11.76 15.61 11.22
N ASN A 517 -10.74 15.33 10.41
CA ASN A 517 -10.07 14.02 10.43
C ASN A 517 -9.36 13.76 11.74
N THR A 518 -8.74 14.78 12.34
CA THR A 518 -8.05 14.64 13.63
C THR A 518 -9.06 14.31 14.74
N GLY A 519 -10.08 15.14 14.91
CA GLY A 519 -11.04 14.99 16.02
C GLY A 519 -11.89 13.72 15.90
N VAL A 520 -12.36 13.38 14.70
CA VAL A 520 -13.14 12.15 14.48
C VAL A 520 -12.29 10.90 14.76
N VAL A 521 -11.06 10.85 14.24
CA VAL A 521 -10.20 9.67 14.48
C VAL A 521 -9.90 9.52 15.97
N ASP A 522 -9.55 10.61 16.66
CA ASP A 522 -9.29 10.59 18.09
C ASP A 522 -10.49 10.11 18.91
N HIS A 523 -11.67 10.66 18.62
CA HIS A 523 -12.90 10.29 19.31
C HIS A 523 -13.25 8.81 19.08
N LEU A 524 -13.20 8.34 17.83
CA LEU A 524 -13.54 6.97 17.48
C LEU A 524 -12.54 5.94 18.04
N LEU A 525 -11.25 6.31 18.16
CA LEU A 525 -10.26 5.45 18.79
C LEU A 525 -10.36 5.42 20.32
N GLY A 526 -11.09 6.37 20.93
CA GLY A 526 -11.14 6.54 22.39
C GLY A 526 -9.83 7.09 22.95
N CYS A 527 -9.23 8.03 22.24
CA CYS A 527 -8.03 8.76 22.67
C CYS A 527 -8.28 9.56 23.95
N CYS A 528 -7.25 9.76 24.76
CA CYS A 528 -7.38 10.48 26.02
C CYS A 528 -7.80 11.93 25.75
N GLY A 529 -8.84 12.44 26.42
CA GLY A 529 -9.35 13.81 26.20
C GLY A 529 -10.11 14.00 24.88
N ALA A 530 -10.63 12.91 24.29
CA ALA A 530 -11.47 12.93 23.09
C ALA A 530 -12.82 12.20 23.31
N ASP A 531 -13.26 12.01 24.55
CA ASP A 531 -14.54 11.38 24.88
C ASP A 531 -15.73 12.15 24.29
N ASP A 532 -15.65 13.48 24.32
CA ASP A 532 -16.53 14.39 23.60
C ASP A 532 -15.88 14.83 22.28
N ILE A 533 -16.64 14.71 21.19
CA ILE A 533 -16.10 14.97 19.85
C ILE A 533 -15.81 16.46 19.63
N TYR A 534 -16.57 17.37 20.26
CA TYR A 534 -16.31 18.81 20.15
C TYR A 534 -15.00 19.20 20.84
N THR A 535 -14.74 18.62 22.01
CA THR A 535 -13.45 18.74 22.70
C THR A 535 -12.29 18.23 21.82
N ALA A 536 -12.50 17.13 21.09
CA ALA A 536 -11.52 16.59 20.14
C ALA A 536 -11.26 17.54 18.95
N PHE A 537 -12.28 18.25 18.47
CA PHE A 537 -12.10 19.30 17.46
C PHE A 537 -11.39 20.53 18.01
N ASP A 538 -11.74 20.98 19.22
CA ASP A 538 -11.19 22.19 19.82
C ASP A 538 -9.70 22.07 20.12
N ARG A 539 -9.24 20.93 20.65
CA ARG A 539 -7.80 20.69 20.83
C ARG A 539 -7.04 20.63 19.50
N ALA A 540 -7.67 20.12 18.44
CA ALA A 540 -7.07 20.10 17.11
C ALA A 540 -6.95 21.53 16.53
N ARG A 541 -8.00 22.36 16.70
CA ARG A 541 -7.95 23.79 16.34
C ARG A 541 -6.88 24.52 17.14
N GLU A 542 -6.81 24.33 18.47
CA GLU A 542 -5.80 24.96 19.33
C GLU A 542 -4.38 24.58 18.90
N ALA A 543 -4.12 23.30 18.63
CA ALA A 543 -2.81 22.82 18.19
C ALA A 543 -2.36 23.45 16.85
N ILE A 544 -3.30 23.70 15.94
CA ILE A 544 -3.03 24.39 14.67
C ILE A 544 -2.86 25.89 14.90
N ASP A 545 -3.85 26.55 15.53
CA ASP A 545 -3.93 28.01 15.64
C ASP A 545 -2.83 28.59 16.54
N SER A 546 -2.28 27.79 17.47
CA SER A 546 -1.11 28.16 18.27
C SER A 546 0.23 28.02 17.54
N GLY A 547 0.26 27.47 16.33
CA GLY A 547 1.49 27.20 15.56
C GLY A 547 2.26 25.95 16.00
N LYS A 548 1.86 25.31 17.12
CA LYS A 548 2.54 24.13 17.67
C LYS A 548 2.59 22.96 16.68
N ALA A 549 1.53 22.74 15.90
CA ALA A 549 1.49 21.65 14.92
C ALA A 549 2.51 21.85 13.79
N LEU A 550 2.69 23.08 13.32
CA LEU A 550 3.72 23.42 12.35
C LEU A 550 5.11 23.19 12.93
N ASP A 551 5.36 23.66 14.16
CA ASP A 551 6.63 23.48 14.86
C ASP A 551 7.01 22.00 15.01
N ARG A 552 6.02 21.14 15.30
CA ARG A 552 6.23 19.69 15.41
C ARG A 552 6.67 19.07 14.09
N LEU A 553 6.01 19.43 12.97
CA LEU A 553 6.40 18.97 11.64
C LEU A 553 7.82 19.43 11.27
N LEU A 554 8.14 20.70 11.51
CA LEU A 554 9.47 21.25 11.23
C LEU A 554 10.55 20.62 12.12
N ASN A 555 10.24 20.34 13.40
CA ASN A 555 11.16 19.66 14.30
C ASN A 555 11.45 18.23 13.83
N TYR A 556 10.41 17.48 13.41
CA TYR A 556 10.59 16.15 12.81
C TYR A 556 11.55 16.19 11.61
N ILE A 557 11.33 17.11 10.67
CA ILE A 557 12.19 17.26 9.48
C ILE A 557 13.64 17.51 9.90
N ARG A 558 13.88 18.45 10.82
CA ARG A 558 15.24 18.75 11.31
C ARG A 558 15.89 17.56 12.00
N LYS A 559 15.16 16.84 12.85
CA LYS A 559 15.69 15.69 13.60
C LYS A 559 15.97 14.48 12.73
N SER A 560 15.14 14.22 11.72
CA SER A 560 15.36 13.10 10.78
C SER A 560 16.76 13.17 10.11
N ASN A 561 17.31 14.37 9.92
CA ASN A 561 18.64 14.56 9.34
C ASN A 561 19.80 14.45 10.35
N ARG A 562 19.51 14.33 11.66
CA ARG A 562 20.53 14.21 12.73
C ARG A 562 20.80 12.76 13.12
N VAL A 563 19.85 11.87 12.90
CA VAL A 563 20.00 10.43 13.11
C VAL A 563 20.92 9.89 12.02
N LYS A 564 22.09 9.38 12.42
CA LYS A 564 23.13 8.84 11.53
C LYS A 564 22.94 7.36 11.26
#